data_AF-A0A7X4K5S0-F1
#
_entry.id   AF-A0A7X4K5S0-F1
#
_cell.length_a   1.000
_cell.length_b   1.000
_cell.length_c   1.000
_cell.angle_alpha   90.00
_cell.angle_beta   90.00
_cell.angle_gamma   90.00
#
_symmetry.space_group_name_H-M   'P 1'
#
loop_
_entity.id
_entity.type
_entity.pdbx_description
1 polymer ?
#
loop_
_entity_poly.entity_id
_entity_poly.type
_entity_poly.pdbx_seq_one_letter_code
_entity_poly.pdbx_strand_id
1 'polypeptide(L)'
;MQSLSTERWTAVTGAEGHALQVQALAEARRRPADRIVLGNWADPALLAGETYDTVLADYLLGAIDGFAPYFQERLFARLRPLTAGRLYVVGIDPYVPADPPRERAAHIVWRIGRLRDSCLLLAGERPYREYPAEWVVENLRRSGFEPVSAERFPIRFGRRFVEAQIAMCAQRLARLADRALAAALESHAAALRDEALAHVEEAGSLPCGHDYVIAAEPRRA
;
A
#
# COMPACT_ATOMS: atom_id res chain seq x y z
N MET A 1 -9.85 -18.42 12.64
CA MET A 1 -8.76 -17.82 11.84
C MET A 1 -8.51 -18.78 10.69
N GLN A 2 -8.81 -18.38 9.45
CA GLN A 2 -8.58 -19.24 8.28
C GLN A 2 -7.10 -19.11 7.86
N SER A 3 -6.47 -20.22 7.48
CA SER A 3 -5.09 -20.24 6.97
C SER A 3 -5.04 -21.03 5.67
N LEU A 4 -4.16 -20.63 4.76
CA LEU A 4 -3.86 -21.44 3.58
C LEU A 4 -3.03 -22.66 4.01
N SER A 5 -3.39 -23.84 3.49
CA SER A 5 -2.52 -25.00 3.61
C SER A 5 -1.27 -24.77 2.75
N THR A 6 -0.10 -24.70 3.38
CA THR A 6 1.18 -24.47 2.70
C THR A 6 2.22 -25.41 3.29
N GLU A 7 3.23 -25.80 2.52
CA GLU A 7 4.40 -26.52 3.05
C GLU A 7 5.40 -25.56 3.70
N ARG A 8 5.52 -24.35 3.13
CA ARG A 8 6.34 -23.24 3.61
C ARG A 8 5.78 -21.90 3.12
N TRP A 9 6.19 -20.80 3.75
CA TRP A 9 6.03 -19.46 3.20
C TRP A 9 7.33 -18.65 3.25
N THR A 10 7.45 -17.68 2.34
CA THR A 10 8.52 -16.68 2.35
C THR A 10 7.88 -15.30 2.34
N ALA A 11 8.09 -14.52 3.40
CA ALA A 11 7.67 -13.13 3.47
C ALA A 11 8.83 -12.22 3.06
N VAL A 12 8.56 -11.21 2.23
CA VAL A 12 9.57 -10.29 1.71
C VAL A 12 9.19 -8.86 2.07
N THR A 13 10.13 -8.09 2.58
CA THR A 13 9.93 -6.67 2.87
C THR A 13 11.22 -5.89 2.59
N GLY A 14 11.09 -4.65 2.13
CA GLY A 14 12.21 -3.72 2.02
C GLY A 14 12.48 -2.92 3.31
N ALA A 15 11.58 -3.02 4.29
CA ALA A 15 11.65 -2.29 5.55
C ALA A 15 12.10 -3.20 6.71
N GLU A 16 13.23 -2.84 7.32
CA GLU A 16 13.81 -3.56 8.47
C GLU A 16 12.85 -3.60 9.67
N GLY A 17 12.26 -2.46 10.04
CA GLY A 17 11.28 -2.40 11.13
C GLY A 17 10.06 -3.29 10.89
N HIS A 18 9.61 -3.40 9.64
CA HIS A 18 8.52 -4.30 9.28
C HIS A 18 8.94 -5.77 9.34
N ALA A 19 10.18 -6.10 8.94
CA ALA A 19 10.73 -7.46 9.08
C ALA A 19 10.74 -7.91 10.55
N LEU A 20 11.21 -7.05 11.46
CA LEU A 20 11.22 -7.30 12.90
C LEU A 20 9.80 -7.48 13.45
N GLN A 21 8.86 -6.64 13.02
CA GLN A 21 7.46 -6.73 13.43
C GLN A 21 6.83 -8.05 12.98
N VAL A 22 7.00 -8.43 11.70
CA VAL A 22 6.48 -9.69 11.16
C VAL A 22 7.13 -10.88 11.86
N GLN A 23 8.43 -10.81 12.17
CA GLN A 23 9.12 -11.85 12.92
C GLN A 23 8.49 -12.06 14.31
N ALA A 24 8.29 -10.98 15.07
CA ALA A 24 7.66 -11.05 16.38
C ALA A 24 6.22 -11.58 16.31
N LEU A 25 5.44 -11.20 15.30
CA LEU A 25 4.06 -11.68 15.11
C LEU A 25 3.98 -13.15 14.68
N ALA A 26 4.96 -13.61 13.91
CA ALA A 26 4.98 -14.97 13.37
C ALA A 26 5.62 -15.99 14.31
N GLU A 27 6.41 -15.57 15.30
CA GLU A 27 7.27 -16.43 16.13
C GLU A 27 6.57 -17.69 16.65
N ALA A 28 5.38 -17.55 17.24
CA ALA A 28 4.64 -18.67 17.82
C ALA A 28 4.07 -19.68 16.80
N ARG A 29 4.05 -19.33 15.51
CA ARG A 29 3.44 -20.12 14.43
C ARG A 29 4.39 -20.44 13.29
N ARG A 30 5.62 -19.89 13.32
CA ARG A 30 6.60 -20.04 12.25
C ARG A 30 7.21 -21.43 12.30
N ARG A 31 7.24 -22.12 11.15
CA ARG A 31 7.91 -23.41 11.00
C ARG A 31 9.38 -23.21 10.63
N PRO A 32 10.24 -24.22 10.82
CA PRO A 32 11.64 -24.15 10.38
C PRO A 32 11.81 -23.86 8.88
N ALA A 33 10.86 -24.28 8.04
CA ALA A 33 10.89 -24.04 6.59
C ALA A 33 10.39 -22.65 6.17
N ASP A 34 9.77 -21.90 7.09
CA ASP A 34 9.25 -20.56 6.81
C ASP A 34 10.33 -19.50 7.03
N ARG A 35 10.37 -18.46 6.20
CA ARG A 35 11.40 -17.41 6.31
C ARG A 35 10.89 -16.02 6.00
N ILE A 36 11.56 -15.04 6.59
CA ILE A 36 11.38 -13.61 6.33
C ILE A 36 12.67 -13.12 5.67
N VAL A 37 12.53 -12.46 4.53
CA VAL A 37 13.64 -11.93 3.73
C VAL A 37 13.54 -10.42 3.70
N LEU A 38 14.55 -9.75 4.23
CA LEU A 38 14.76 -8.32 4.04
C LEU A 38 15.48 -8.11 2.70
N GLY A 39 14.86 -7.42 1.75
CA GLY A 39 15.44 -7.25 0.42
C GLY A 39 14.70 -6.23 -0.44
N ASN A 40 15.42 -5.70 -1.43
CA ASN A 40 14.88 -4.75 -2.39
C ASN A 40 14.47 -5.47 -3.68
N TRP A 41 13.24 -5.27 -4.14
CA TRP A 41 12.70 -5.88 -5.37
C TRP A 41 13.45 -5.49 -6.65
N ALA A 42 14.18 -4.36 -6.64
CA ALA A 42 15.07 -3.98 -7.73
C ALA A 42 16.37 -4.81 -7.80
N ASP A 43 16.72 -5.55 -6.74
CA ASP A 43 17.85 -6.46 -6.74
C ASP A 43 17.51 -7.74 -7.55
N PRO A 44 18.21 -8.01 -8.67
CA PRO A 44 17.98 -9.23 -9.44
C PRO A 44 18.33 -10.51 -8.68
N ALA A 45 19.21 -10.46 -7.67
CA ALA A 45 19.61 -11.62 -6.88
C ALA A 45 18.56 -12.05 -5.85
N LEU A 46 17.69 -11.13 -5.41
CA LEU A 46 16.64 -11.42 -4.43
C LEU A 46 15.73 -12.55 -4.92
N LEU A 47 15.66 -13.70 -4.23
CA LEU A 47 14.85 -14.85 -4.67
C LEU A 47 15.20 -15.40 -6.07
N ALA A 48 16.41 -15.18 -6.56
CA ALA A 48 16.83 -15.70 -7.86
C ALA A 48 16.75 -17.24 -7.91
N GLY A 49 16.14 -17.79 -8.96
CA GLY A 49 15.96 -19.23 -9.14
C GLY A 49 14.85 -19.86 -8.31
N GLU A 50 14.11 -19.05 -7.54
CA GLU A 50 12.99 -19.55 -6.73
C GLU A 50 11.65 -19.46 -7.46
N THR A 51 10.73 -20.34 -7.10
CA THR A 51 9.36 -20.36 -7.64
C THR A 51 8.38 -20.81 -6.56
N TYR A 52 7.17 -20.27 -6.61
CA TYR A 52 6.12 -20.45 -5.63
C TYR A 52 4.78 -20.79 -6.31
N ASP A 53 4.01 -21.71 -5.74
CA ASP A 53 2.67 -22.06 -6.25
C ASP A 53 1.69 -20.90 -6.11
N THR A 54 1.85 -20.10 -5.05
CA THR A 54 1.03 -18.91 -4.78
C THR A 54 1.92 -17.74 -4.36
N VAL A 55 1.73 -16.59 -4.99
CA VAL A 55 2.38 -15.33 -4.65
C VAL A 55 1.31 -14.31 -4.26
N LEU A 56 1.52 -13.63 -3.14
CA LEU A 56 0.67 -12.53 -2.68
C LEU A 56 1.48 -11.23 -2.71
N ALA A 57 1.09 -10.31 -3.59
CA ALA A 57 1.59 -8.94 -3.65
C ALA A 57 0.62 -8.03 -2.90
N ASP A 58 0.75 -7.98 -1.57
CA ASP A 58 -0.14 -7.23 -0.68
C ASP A 58 0.31 -5.76 -0.56
N TYR A 59 -0.43 -4.84 -1.19
CA TYR A 59 -0.10 -3.40 -1.33
C TYR A 59 1.31 -3.10 -1.87
N LEU A 60 1.97 -4.11 -2.46
CA LEU A 60 3.36 -4.03 -2.87
C LEU A 60 3.58 -2.96 -3.96
N LEU A 61 2.68 -2.88 -4.93
CA LEU A 61 2.80 -1.96 -6.07
C LEU A 61 2.89 -0.49 -5.65
N GLY A 62 2.07 -0.08 -4.67
CA GLY A 62 2.11 1.29 -4.15
C GLY A 62 3.30 1.52 -3.21
N ALA A 63 3.56 0.54 -2.33
CA ALA A 63 4.63 0.63 -1.33
C ALA A 63 6.04 0.64 -1.93
N ILE A 64 6.24 0.03 -3.10
CA ILE A 64 7.57 -0.15 -3.68
C ILE A 64 8.26 1.17 -4.04
N ASP A 65 7.53 2.27 -4.29
CA ASP A 65 8.14 3.56 -4.69
C ASP A 65 9.13 4.10 -3.65
N GLY A 66 8.87 3.82 -2.36
CA GLY A 66 9.73 4.23 -1.26
C GLY A 66 11.05 3.46 -1.17
N PHE A 67 11.17 2.31 -1.84
CA PHE A 67 12.33 1.41 -1.77
C PHE A 67 13.04 1.24 -3.12
N ALA A 68 12.28 1.23 -4.21
CA ALA A 68 12.75 1.15 -5.59
C ALA A 68 11.92 2.12 -6.45
N PRO A 69 12.29 3.41 -6.49
CA PRO A 69 11.58 4.41 -7.26
C PRO A 69 11.49 4.02 -8.75
N TYR A 70 10.32 4.18 -9.35
CA TYR A 70 10.05 3.82 -10.75
C TYR A 70 10.28 2.34 -11.07
N PHE A 71 10.01 1.43 -10.14
CA PHE A 71 10.08 -0.01 -10.42
C PHE A 71 8.72 -0.64 -10.75
N GLN A 72 7.64 0.13 -10.61
CA GLN A 72 6.25 -0.34 -10.72
C GLN A 72 5.95 -0.95 -12.10
N GLU A 73 6.52 -0.40 -13.17
CA GLU A 73 6.35 -0.94 -14.52
C GLU A 73 7.08 -2.28 -14.74
N ARG A 74 8.08 -2.58 -13.92
CA ARG A 74 8.86 -3.83 -13.96
C ARG A 74 8.40 -4.86 -12.95
N LEU A 75 7.59 -4.46 -11.97
CA LEU A 75 7.21 -5.31 -10.83
C LEU A 75 6.56 -6.62 -11.29
N PHE A 76 5.55 -6.58 -12.15
CA PHE A 76 4.86 -7.81 -12.55
C PHE A 76 5.74 -8.71 -13.40
N ALA A 77 6.54 -8.16 -14.32
CA ALA A 77 7.55 -8.94 -15.05
C ALA A 77 8.56 -9.60 -14.08
N ARG A 78 8.90 -8.92 -12.98
CA ARG A 78 9.78 -9.45 -11.92
C ARG A 78 9.14 -10.57 -11.11
N LEU A 79 7.83 -10.50 -10.86
CA LEU A 79 7.06 -11.52 -10.16
C LEU A 79 6.74 -12.73 -11.05
N ARG A 80 6.69 -12.54 -12.38
CA ARG A 80 6.34 -13.60 -13.34
C ARG A 80 7.11 -14.92 -13.19
N PRO A 81 8.46 -14.94 -13.09
CA PRO A 81 9.19 -16.19 -12.91
C PRO A 81 9.03 -16.78 -11.48
N LEU A 82 8.61 -15.98 -10.50
CA LEU A 82 8.39 -16.44 -9.13
C LEU A 82 7.03 -17.13 -8.95
N THR A 83 6.09 -16.94 -9.87
CA THR A 83 4.73 -17.49 -9.78
C THR A 83 4.56 -18.68 -10.72
N ALA A 84 4.39 -19.89 -10.15
CA ALA A 84 4.02 -21.09 -10.91
C ALA A 84 2.50 -21.23 -11.07
N GLY A 85 1.73 -20.95 -10.02
CA GLY A 85 0.28 -21.15 -9.99
C GLY A 85 -0.49 -19.84 -10.05
N ARG A 86 -0.61 -19.13 -8.93
CA ARG A 86 -1.45 -17.92 -8.85
C ARG A 86 -0.77 -16.75 -8.17
N LEU A 87 -0.91 -15.58 -8.78
CA LEU A 87 -0.58 -14.29 -8.20
C LEU A 87 -1.87 -13.63 -7.72
N TYR A 88 -1.88 -13.17 -6.47
CA TYR A 88 -2.88 -12.26 -5.94
C TYR A 88 -2.24 -10.89 -5.77
N VAL A 89 -2.83 -9.87 -6.38
CA VAL A 89 -2.42 -8.48 -6.22
C VAL A 89 -3.49 -7.77 -5.41
N VAL A 90 -3.10 -7.22 -4.26
CA VAL A 90 -3.95 -6.34 -3.45
C VAL A 90 -3.43 -4.92 -3.60
N GLY A 91 -4.31 -3.97 -3.84
CA GLY A 91 -3.98 -2.55 -3.91
C GLY A 91 -5.22 -1.70 -3.69
N ILE A 92 -5.05 -0.39 -3.84
CA ILE A 92 -6.10 0.61 -3.65
C ILE A 92 -6.22 1.46 -4.92
N ASP A 93 -7.46 1.78 -5.33
CA ASP A 93 -7.68 2.75 -6.40
C ASP A 93 -7.23 4.16 -5.95
N PRO A 94 -6.70 5.01 -6.85
CA PRO A 94 -6.31 6.36 -6.50
C PRO A 94 -7.44 7.17 -5.85
N TYR A 95 -7.21 7.63 -4.62
CA TYR A 95 -8.20 8.41 -3.85
C TYR A 95 -7.80 9.88 -3.64
N VAL A 96 -6.69 10.30 -4.25
CA VAL A 96 -6.23 11.69 -4.31
C VAL A 96 -6.19 12.19 -5.77
N PRO A 97 -7.32 12.19 -6.50
CA PRO A 97 -7.38 12.74 -7.85
C PRO A 97 -7.11 14.26 -7.88
N ALA A 98 -6.86 14.79 -9.07
CA ALA A 98 -6.69 16.22 -9.28
C ALA A 98 -7.96 17.01 -8.94
N ASP A 99 -9.11 16.51 -9.40
CA ASP A 99 -10.41 17.11 -9.11
C ASP A 99 -10.94 16.65 -7.75
N PRO A 100 -11.47 17.56 -6.91
CA PRO A 100 -12.02 17.19 -5.63
C PRO A 100 -13.30 16.35 -5.79
N PRO A 101 -13.47 15.25 -5.03
CA PRO A 101 -14.72 14.50 -5.03
C PRO A 101 -15.86 15.32 -4.41
N ARG A 102 -17.10 15.04 -4.85
CA ARG A 102 -18.29 15.82 -4.45
C ARG A 102 -18.87 15.37 -3.12
N GLU A 103 -18.77 14.08 -2.83
CA GLU A 103 -19.30 13.48 -1.62
C GLU A 103 -18.47 13.93 -0.42
N ARG A 104 -19.14 14.44 0.62
CA ARG A 104 -18.48 15.04 1.80
C ARG A 104 -17.41 14.13 2.42
N ALA A 105 -17.74 12.86 2.64
CA ALA A 105 -16.81 11.90 3.24
C ALA A 105 -15.56 11.68 2.37
N ALA A 106 -15.74 11.49 1.06
CA ALA A 106 -14.65 11.35 0.12
C ALA A 106 -13.82 12.65 0.02
N HIS A 107 -14.46 13.82 0.10
CA HIS A 107 -13.78 15.10 0.09
C HIS A 107 -12.90 15.31 1.32
N ILE A 108 -13.33 14.86 2.51
CA ILE A 108 -12.50 14.85 3.72
C ILE A 108 -11.27 13.95 3.54
N VAL A 109 -11.47 12.70 3.08
CA VAL A 109 -10.36 11.75 2.85
C VAL A 109 -9.39 12.27 1.80
N TRP A 110 -9.90 12.85 0.72
CA TRP A 110 -9.11 13.51 -0.31
C TRP A 110 -8.26 14.64 0.27
N ARG A 111 -8.83 15.53 1.10
CA ARG A 111 -8.08 16.60 1.80
C ARG A 111 -6.99 16.04 2.71
N ILE A 112 -7.27 14.95 3.44
CA ILE A 112 -6.27 14.28 4.29
C ILE A 112 -5.12 13.76 3.43
N GLY A 113 -5.41 13.10 2.30
CA GLY A 113 -4.40 12.63 1.35
C GLY A 113 -3.55 13.77 0.78
N ARG A 114 -4.18 14.87 0.34
CA ARG A 114 -3.50 16.08 -0.15
C ARG A 114 -2.57 16.69 0.90
N LEU A 115 -3.03 16.80 2.14
CA LEU A 115 -2.23 17.31 3.26
C LEU A 115 -1.03 16.41 3.52
N ARG A 116 -1.24 15.09 3.58
CA ARG A 116 -0.17 14.10 3.75
C ARG A 116 0.90 14.26 2.67
N ASP A 117 0.50 14.26 1.41
CA ASP A 117 1.42 14.34 0.28
C ASP A 117 2.21 15.65 0.30
N SER A 118 1.57 16.76 0.69
CA SER A 118 2.24 18.05 0.88
C SER A 118 3.28 17.99 1.99
N CYS A 119 2.94 17.41 3.15
CA CYS A 119 3.87 17.24 4.27
C CYS A 119 5.06 16.33 3.90
N LEU A 120 4.84 15.27 3.12
CA LEU A 120 5.91 14.40 2.64
C LEU A 120 6.86 15.17 1.72
N LEU A 121 6.33 15.87 0.71
CA LEU A 121 7.13 16.64 -0.24
C LEU A 121 7.95 17.73 0.45
N LEU A 122 7.35 18.47 1.39
CA LEU A 122 8.05 19.51 2.15
C LEU A 122 9.15 18.94 3.07
N ALA A 123 9.02 17.69 3.49
CA ALA A 123 10.04 16.98 4.27
C ALA A 123 11.11 16.30 3.39
N GLY A 124 11.10 16.49 2.07
CA GLY A 124 12.02 15.84 1.14
C GLY A 124 11.73 14.37 0.90
N GLU A 125 10.54 13.89 1.25
CA GLU A 125 10.06 12.53 1.03
C GLU A 125 9.17 12.44 -0.22
N ARG A 126 9.00 11.23 -0.74
CA ARG A 126 8.12 10.95 -1.88
C ARG A 126 6.77 10.42 -1.40
N PRO A 127 5.65 10.98 -1.86
CA PRO A 127 4.35 10.33 -1.76
C PRO A 127 4.33 8.99 -2.49
N TYR A 128 3.71 7.98 -1.88
CA TYR A 128 3.40 6.73 -2.57
C TYR A 128 2.39 6.98 -3.70
N ARG A 129 2.39 6.09 -4.69
CA ARG A 129 1.52 6.18 -5.86
C ARG A 129 0.63 4.97 -5.92
N GLU A 130 -0.66 5.23 -5.92
CA GLU A 130 -1.67 4.22 -6.15
C GLU A 130 -2.00 4.11 -7.62
N TYR A 131 -2.36 2.91 -8.06
CA TYR A 131 -2.63 2.60 -9.47
C TYR A 131 -4.03 2.01 -9.58
N PRO A 132 -4.86 2.50 -10.54
CA PRO A 132 -6.21 1.98 -10.70
C PRO A 132 -6.18 0.52 -11.11
N ALA A 133 -7.18 -0.27 -10.69
CA ALA A 133 -7.24 -1.70 -10.96
C ALA A 133 -7.11 -2.03 -12.45
N GLU A 134 -7.68 -1.20 -13.34
CA GLU A 134 -7.61 -1.35 -14.80
C GLU A 134 -6.17 -1.28 -15.30
N TRP A 135 -5.37 -0.36 -14.76
CA TRP A 135 -3.96 -0.25 -15.09
C TRP A 135 -3.19 -1.49 -14.65
N VAL A 136 -3.51 -2.02 -13.47
CA VAL A 136 -2.89 -3.24 -12.95
C VAL A 136 -3.21 -4.44 -13.82
N VAL A 137 -4.48 -4.62 -14.18
CA VAL A 137 -4.95 -5.69 -15.09
C VAL A 137 -4.18 -5.64 -16.41
N GLU A 138 -4.03 -4.46 -17.01
CA GLU A 138 -3.30 -4.29 -18.27
C GLU A 138 -1.81 -4.63 -18.12
N ASN A 139 -1.16 -4.18 -17.04
CA ASN A 139 0.26 -4.45 -16.82
C ASN A 139 0.55 -5.92 -16.47
N LEU A 140 -0.37 -6.61 -15.78
CA LEU A 140 -0.32 -8.06 -15.60
C LEU A 140 -0.32 -8.78 -16.95
N ARG A 141 -1.23 -8.42 -17.86
CA ARG A 141 -1.30 -9.00 -19.21
C ARG A 141 0.00 -8.80 -19.99
N ARG A 142 0.55 -7.58 -19.96
CA ARG A 142 1.83 -7.26 -20.61
C ARG A 142 3.00 -8.04 -20.02
N SER A 143 2.90 -8.44 -18.76
CA SER A 143 3.94 -9.17 -18.02
C SER A 143 3.78 -10.70 -18.09
N GLY A 144 2.93 -11.20 -18.99
CA GLY A 144 2.76 -12.64 -19.19
C GLY A 144 1.87 -13.33 -18.15
N PHE A 145 0.97 -12.58 -17.52
CA PHE A 145 -0.12 -13.13 -16.71
C PHE A 145 -1.47 -13.04 -17.43
N GLU A 146 -2.40 -13.90 -17.04
CA GLU A 146 -3.81 -13.83 -17.40
C GLU A 146 -4.63 -13.54 -16.14
N PRO A 147 -5.22 -12.33 -16.00
CA PRO A 147 -6.14 -12.03 -14.91
C PRO A 147 -7.39 -12.93 -14.99
N VAL A 148 -7.64 -13.72 -13.95
CA VAL A 148 -8.77 -14.66 -13.87
C VAL A 148 -9.92 -14.15 -13.00
N SER A 149 -9.64 -13.20 -12.10
CA SER A 149 -10.65 -12.48 -11.32
C SER A 149 -10.12 -11.10 -10.93
N ALA A 150 -11.02 -10.13 -10.87
CA ALA A 150 -10.76 -8.79 -10.35
C ALA A 150 -11.99 -8.31 -9.61
N GLU A 151 -11.84 -8.04 -8.31
CA GLU A 151 -12.92 -7.57 -7.45
C GLU A 151 -12.50 -6.30 -6.71
N ARG A 152 -13.47 -5.42 -6.48
CA ARG A 152 -13.30 -4.18 -5.72
C ARG A 152 -14.09 -4.24 -4.43
N PHE A 153 -13.47 -3.76 -3.36
CA PHE A 153 -14.03 -3.73 -2.01
C PHE A 153 -14.11 -2.28 -1.54
N PRO A 154 -15.31 -1.74 -1.24
CA PRO A 154 -15.44 -0.35 -0.84
C PRO A 154 -14.78 -0.10 0.51
N ILE A 155 -14.03 1.00 0.62
CA ILE A 155 -13.31 1.35 1.84
C ILE A 155 -14.16 2.26 2.72
N ARG A 156 -14.10 2.01 4.03
CA ARG A 156 -14.68 2.84 5.08
C ARG A 156 -13.60 3.22 6.07
N PHE A 157 -13.08 4.43 5.94
CA PHE A 157 -12.05 4.92 6.86
C PHE A 157 -12.65 5.33 8.20
N GLY A 158 -12.07 4.85 9.30
CA GLY A 158 -12.50 5.18 10.65
C GLY A 158 -11.51 6.08 11.39
N ARG A 159 -11.79 6.34 12.67
CA ARG A 159 -10.95 7.15 13.57
C ARG A 159 -9.47 6.80 13.49
N ARG A 160 -9.12 5.50 13.53
CA ARG A 160 -7.73 5.04 13.48
C ARG A 160 -7.00 5.51 12.22
N PHE A 161 -7.66 5.54 11.07
CA PHE A 161 -7.07 6.06 9.84
C PHE A 161 -6.78 7.55 9.97
N VAL A 162 -7.79 8.34 10.38
CA VAL A 162 -7.65 9.80 10.54
C VAL A 162 -6.49 10.13 11.46
N GLU A 163 -6.47 9.53 12.65
CA GLU A 163 -5.40 9.75 13.63
C GLU A 163 -4.02 9.38 13.08
N ALA A 164 -3.91 8.23 12.39
CA ALA A 164 -2.64 7.78 11.83
C ALA A 164 -2.12 8.72 10.72
N GLN A 165 -2.99 9.23 9.84
CA GLN A 165 -2.58 10.15 8.78
C GLN A 165 -2.13 11.50 9.36
N ILE A 166 -2.84 12.02 10.37
CA ILE A 166 -2.50 13.29 11.01
C ILE A 166 -1.21 13.17 11.83
N ALA A 167 -1.03 12.06 12.56
CA ALA A 167 0.21 11.77 13.28
C ALA A 167 1.42 11.67 12.34
N MET A 168 1.24 11.05 11.16
CA MET A 168 2.28 11.03 10.13
C MET A 168 2.66 12.45 9.71
N CYS A 169 1.69 13.32 9.46
CA CYS A 169 1.95 14.72 9.10
C CYS A 169 2.77 15.41 10.19
N ALA A 170 2.34 15.31 11.45
CA ALA A 170 3.03 15.94 12.59
C ALA A 170 4.51 15.52 12.69
N GLN A 171 4.83 14.23 12.51
CA GLN A 171 6.22 13.75 12.51
C GLN A 171 7.08 14.40 11.41
N ARG A 172 6.50 14.68 10.24
CA ARG A 172 7.19 15.34 9.12
C ARG A 172 7.33 16.83 9.41
N LEU A 173 6.26 17.46 9.89
CA LEU A 173 6.23 18.88 10.22
C LEU A 173 7.27 19.29 11.26
N ALA A 174 7.52 18.42 12.23
CA ALA A 174 8.55 18.63 13.25
C ALA A 174 9.97 18.82 12.67
N ARG A 175 10.25 18.33 11.45
CA ARG A 175 11.55 18.42 10.77
C ARG A 175 11.68 19.62 9.83
N LEU A 176 10.63 20.40 9.61
CA LEU A 176 10.74 21.60 8.76
C LEU A 176 11.58 22.68 9.43
N ALA A 177 12.48 23.28 8.65
CA ALA A 177 13.25 24.45 9.07
C ALA A 177 12.35 25.70 9.19
N ASP A 178 11.41 25.89 8.26
CA ASP A 178 10.42 26.97 8.34
C ASP A 178 9.35 26.63 9.39
N ARG A 179 9.53 27.22 10.57
CA ARG A 179 8.63 27.00 11.71
C ARG A 179 7.28 27.69 11.57
N ALA A 180 7.20 28.78 10.82
CA ALA A 180 5.93 29.47 10.59
C ALA A 180 5.04 28.64 9.65
N LEU A 181 5.62 28.10 8.58
CA LEU A 181 4.95 27.14 7.70
C LEU A 181 4.52 25.88 8.46
N ALA A 182 5.41 25.31 9.29
CA ALA A 182 5.07 24.14 10.09
C ALA A 182 3.86 24.39 11.00
N ALA A 183 3.84 25.52 11.73
CA ALA A 183 2.72 25.89 12.60
C ALA A 183 1.40 26.08 11.82
N ALA A 184 1.45 26.68 10.63
CA ALA A 184 0.27 26.84 9.79
C ALA A 184 -0.29 25.48 9.32
N LEU A 185 0.59 24.55 8.93
CA LEU A 185 0.21 23.20 8.52
C LEU A 185 -0.29 22.36 9.70
N GLU A 186 0.29 22.50 10.89
CA GLU A 186 -0.18 21.85 12.11
C GLU A 186 -1.60 22.31 12.48
N SER A 187 -1.86 23.63 12.40
CA SER A 187 -3.20 24.19 12.63
C SER A 187 -4.21 23.68 11.59
N HIS A 188 -3.81 23.63 10.31
CA HIS A 188 -4.65 23.05 9.25
C HIS A 188 -4.94 21.56 9.49
N ALA A 189 -3.93 20.79 9.90
CA ALA A 189 -4.07 19.37 10.21
C ALA A 189 -5.02 19.14 11.39
N ALA A 190 -4.92 19.95 12.45
CA ALA A 190 -5.81 19.88 13.61
C ALA A 190 -7.27 20.17 13.22
N ALA A 191 -7.52 21.24 12.45
CA ALA A 191 -8.86 21.56 11.98
C ALA A 191 -9.46 20.45 11.10
N LEU A 192 -8.67 19.88 10.18
CA LEU A 192 -9.10 18.77 9.33
C LEU A 192 -9.34 17.49 10.13
N ARG A 193 -8.52 17.22 11.15
CA ARG A 193 -8.71 16.11 12.08
C ARG A 193 -10.06 16.23 12.79
N ASP A 194 -10.35 17.39 13.35
CA ASP A 194 -11.58 17.59 14.12
C ASP A 194 -12.83 17.48 13.22
N GLU A 195 -12.78 18.04 12.01
CA GLU A 195 -13.83 17.87 10.99
C GLU A 195 -14.04 16.38 10.64
N ALA A 196 -12.96 15.65 10.39
CA ALA A 196 -13.02 14.24 10.02
C ALA A 196 -13.57 13.36 11.15
N LEU A 197 -13.13 13.61 12.39
CA LEU A 197 -13.57 12.86 13.56
C LEU A 197 -15.04 13.15 13.89
N ALA A 198 -15.49 14.40 13.77
CA ALA A 198 -16.91 14.74 13.92
C ALA A 198 -17.77 13.98 12.90
N HIS A 199 -17.33 13.90 11.63
CA HIS A 199 -18.04 13.13 10.62
C HIS A 199 -18.03 11.62 10.91
N VAL A 200 -16.92 11.07 11.39
CA VAL A 200 -16.85 9.65 11.79
C VAL A 200 -17.77 9.37 12.99
N GLU A 201 -17.89 10.29 13.94
CA GLU A 201 -18.81 10.16 15.07
C GLU A 201 -20.28 10.18 14.61
N GLU A 202 -20.62 11.04 13.65
CA GLU A 202 -21.97 11.16 13.09
C GLU A 202 -22.36 9.99 12.18
N ALA A 203 -21.50 9.61 11.24
CA ALA A 203 -21.81 8.68 10.15
C ALA A 203 -21.15 7.29 10.31
N GLY A 204 -20.39 7.08 11.38
CA GLY A 204 -19.67 5.85 11.70
C GLY A 204 -18.38 5.61 10.88
N SER A 205 -18.24 6.23 9.71
CA SER A 205 -17.05 6.09 8.84
C SER A 205 -16.99 7.19 7.78
N LEU A 206 -15.87 7.24 7.06
CA LEU A 206 -15.67 8.03 5.85
C LEU A 206 -15.59 7.08 4.63
N PRO A 207 -16.70 6.84 3.91
CA PRO A 207 -16.67 6.06 2.67
C PRO A 207 -15.89 6.77 1.58
N CYS A 208 -14.83 6.14 1.06
CA CYS A 208 -14.02 6.72 0.00
C CYS A 208 -13.15 5.65 -0.67
N GLY A 209 -13.24 5.53 -2.00
CA GLY A 209 -12.38 4.62 -2.75
C GLY A 209 -12.67 3.13 -2.55
N HIS A 210 -11.85 2.32 -3.19
CA HIS A 210 -11.94 0.87 -3.18
C HIS A 210 -10.55 0.26 -3.06
N ASP A 211 -10.44 -0.78 -2.25
CA ASP A 211 -9.36 -1.76 -2.42
C ASP A 211 -9.73 -2.65 -3.60
N TYR A 212 -8.75 -3.23 -4.26
CA TYR A 212 -8.97 -4.28 -5.24
C TYR A 212 -8.14 -5.51 -4.92
N VAL A 213 -8.68 -6.67 -5.28
CA VAL A 213 -7.97 -7.94 -5.32
C VAL A 213 -8.06 -8.47 -6.74
N ILE A 214 -6.91 -8.66 -7.36
CA ILE A 214 -6.79 -9.25 -8.69
C ILE A 214 -6.08 -10.59 -8.57
N ALA A 215 -6.76 -11.66 -8.98
CA ALA A 215 -6.15 -12.97 -9.13
C ALA A 215 -5.70 -13.14 -10.59
N ALA A 216 -4.46 -13.56 -10.79
CA ALA A 216 -3.91 -13.79 -12.11
C ALA A 216 -3.05 -15.05 -12.16
N GLU A 217 -3.04 -15.72 -13.30
CA GLU A 217 -2.24 -16.92 -13.53
C GLU A 217 -1.14 -16.65 -14.55
N PRO A 218 0.02 -17.31 -14.45
CA PRO A 218 1.00 -17.36 -15.52
C PRO A 218 0.37 -17.80 -16.85
N ARG A 219 0.52 -17.00 -17.91
CA ARG A 219 0.19 -17.48 -19.27
C ARG A 219 1.11 -18.64 -19.60
N ARG A 220 0.51 -19.74 -20.05
CA ARG A 220 1.25 -20.86 -20.64
C ARG A 220 1.83 -20.38 -21.97
N ALA A 221 3.11 -20.69 -22.18
CA ALA A 221 3.78 -20.44 -23.45
C ALA A 221 3.18 -21.31 -24.56
#